data_AF-A0A939I791-F1
#
_entry.id   AF-A0A939I791-F1
#
_cell.length_a   1.000
_cell.length_b   1.000
_cell.length_c   1.000
_cell.angle_alpha   90.00
_cell.angle_beta   90.00
_cell.angle_gamma   90.00
#
_symmetry.space_group_name_H-M   'P 1'
#
loop_
_entity.id
_entity.type
_entity.pdbx_description
1 polymer ?
#
loop_
_entity_poly.entity_id
_entity_poly.type
_entity_poly.pdbx_seq_one_letter_code
_entity_poly.pdbx_strand_id
1 'polypeptide(L)'
;MIRRHHRLLDRPSIAALRGRLAALVGVVALLAAVLTGTAAGTASAAPATTSAAAPTAASAPAAESAPSAGPVVGWVCSGTPIPPGWVLVAHMAGCNGAGQWLQVPVKDGIWTCATSPIPPGYVLSGHTRNGCDGMDSWYMRLPIDGLWTCGTSPQPPGYVLTQHYPNGMGCDNIDAWYMQKVKDGIWTCAGSPFQPGYVNIYHSDTMCNGGIGAWYTVLAKPGMWMCPYQPVPAGFHTTYYNKDYCSGLGGSMLVRD
;
A
#
# COMPACT_ATOMS: atom_id res chain seq x y z
N MET A 1 7.89 -64.90 -3.05
CA MET A 1 8.51 -63.73 -3.73
C MET A 1 8.38 -62.51 -2.85
N ILE A 2 9.45 -62.09 -2.18
CA ILE A 2 9.47 -60.98 -1.22
C ILE A 2 10.26 -59.84 -1.87
N ARG A 3 9.60 -58.74 -2.26
CA ARG A 3 10.26 -57.53 -2.76
C ARG A 3 10.44 -56.54 -1.61
N ARG A 4 11.70 -56.36 -1.19
CA ARG A 4 12.15 -55.27 -0.32
C ARG A 4 12.21 -53.96 -1.13
N HIS A 5 11.48 -52.94 -0.68
CA HIS A 5 11.66 -51.56 -1.16
C HIS A 5 12.61 -50.83 -0.22
N HIS A 6 13.81 -50.50 -0.72
CA HIS A 6 14.77 -49.61 -0.05
C HIS A 6 14.31 -48.16 -0.20
N ARG A 7 14.19 -47.44 0.93
CA ARG A 7 14.02 -46.00 1.01
C ARG A 7 15.34 -45.31 0.65
N LEU A 8 15.33 -44.49 -0.40
CA LEU A 8 16.34 -43.47 -0.67
C LEU A 8 15.90 -42.17 0.00
N LEU A 9 16.70 -41.71 0.96
CA LEU A 9 16.59 -40.40 1.62
C LEU A 9 17.44 -39.41 0.82
N ASP A 10 16.79 -38.50 0.09
CA ASP A 10 17.46 -37.37 -0.54
C ASP A 10 17.70 -36.23 0.47
N ARG A 11 18.94 -35.75 0.49
CA ARG A 11 19.43 -34.61 1.27
C ARG A 11 19.14 -33.31 0.51
N PRO A 12 18.56 -32.27 1.13
CA PRO A 12 18.48 -30.95 0.51
C PRO A 12 19.80 -30.18 0.63
N SER A 13 20.23 -29.64 -0.52
CA SER A 13 21.47 -28.90 -0.77
C SER A 13 21.48 -27.49 -0.14
N ILE A 14 22.54 -27.18 0.60
CA ILE A 14 22.79 -25.95 1.40
C ILE A 14 23.15 -24.70 0.56
N ALA A 15 22.98 -24.73 -0.77
CA ALA A 15 23.54 -23.69 -1.65
C ALA A 15 22.70 -22.40 -1.84
N ALA A 16 21.46 -22.32 -1.32
CA ALA A 16 20.55 -21.21 -1.63
C ALA A 16 20.59 -20.01 -0.65
N LEU A 17 21.49 -19.98 0.34
CA LEU A 17 21.41 -19.01 1.44
C LEU A 17 22.33 -17.77 1.31
N ARG A 18 23.08 -17.60 0.21
CA ARG A 18 24.06 -16.49 0.08
C ARG A 18 23.61 -15.29 -0.78
N GLY A 19 22.43 -15.35 -1.40
CA GLY A 19 21.96 -14.29 -2.32
C GLY A 19 21.13 -13.16 -1.69
N ARG A 20 20.73 -13.24 -0.41
CA ARG A 20 19.73 -12.33 0.17
C ARG A 20 20.27 -11.25 1.12
N LEU A 21 21.58 -11.08 1.22
CA LEU A 21 22.20 -10.08 2.12
C LEU A 21 22.57 -8.74 1.46
N ALA A 22 22.33 -8.56 0.15
CA ALA A 22 22.71 -7.33 -0.55
C ALA A 22 21.60 -6.26 -0.66
N ALA A 23 20.34 -6.58 -0.32
CA ALA A 23 19.20 -5.69 -0.54
C ALA A 23 18.76 -4.87 0.70
N LEU A 24 19.38 -5.09 1.87
CA LEU A 24 18.95 -4.45 3.14
C LEU A 24 19.75 -3.20 3.53
N VAL A 25 20.76 -2.79 2.76
CA VAL A 25 21.61 -1.62 3.12
C VAL A 25 21.06 -0.30 2.54
N GLY A 26 20.17 -0.33 1.55
CA GLY A 26 19.65 0.88 0.89
C GLY A 26 18.56 1.65 1.64
N VAL A 27 17.86 1.02 2.59
CA VAL A 27 16.68 1.61 3.26
C VAL A 27 17.04 2.37 4.55
N VAL A 28 18.22 2.11 5.13
CA VAL A 28 18.64 2.74 6.39
C VAL A 28 19.12 4.19 6.19
N ALA A 29 19.52 4.60 4.98
CA ALA A 29 20.01 5.95 4.73
C ALA A 29 18.91 7.02 4.60
N LEU A 30 17.66 6.65 4.29
CA LEU A 30 16.58 7.62 4.09
C LEU A 30 15.83 8.03 5.38
N LEU A 31 16.01 7.28 6.48
CA LEU A 31 15.30 7.53 7.75
C LEU A 31 16.06 8.45 8.73
N ALA A 32 17.30 8.83 8.43
CA ALA A 32 18.11 9.69 9.32
C ALA A 32 17.90 11.20 9.12
N ALA A 33 17.17 11.65 8.10
CA ALA A 33 17.09 13.08 7.74
C ALA A 33 15.84 13.82 8.24
N VAL A 34 14.90 13.17 8.94
CA VAL A 34 13.58 13.76 9.24
C VAL A 34 13.35 14.05 10.75
N LEU A 35 14.32 13.78 11.63
CA LEU A 35 14.09 13.85 13.10
C LEU A 35 15.02 14.76 13.92
N THR A 36 15.55 15.84 13.34
CA THR A 36 16.21 16.91 14.12
C THR A 36 15.50 18.26 13.96
N GLY A 37 14.22 18.30 14.32
CA GLY A 37 13.51 19.55 14.61
C GLY A 37 13.59 19.89 16.10
N THR A 38 14.58 20.68 16.50
CA THR A 38 14.65 21.29 17.85
C THR A 38 14.01 22.66 17.84
N ALA A 39 13.09 22.87 18.79
CA ALA A 39 12.48 24.16 19.11
C ALA A 39 13.21 24.86 20.28
N ALA A 40 12.98 26.18 20.36
CA ALA A 40 13.21 27.12 21.47
C ALA A 40 14.47 27.99 21.43
N GLY A 41 14.26 29.32 21.56
CA GLY A 41 15.29 30.30 21.93
C GLY A 41 14.92 31.75 21.58
N THR A 42 14.42 32.51 22.56
CA THR A 42 14.14 33.95 22.50
C THR A 42 15.39 34.83 22.73
N ALA A 43 15.34 36.03 22.13
CA ALA A 43 16.03 37.29 22.48
C ALA A 43 17.54 37.45 22.21
N SER A 44 17.92 38.43 21.40
CA SER A 44 18.41 39.75 21.83
C SER A 44 18.84 40.61 20.63
N ALA A 45 18.67 41.93 20.73
CA ALA A 45 19.00 42.92 19.71
C ALA A 45 20.43 43.46 19.86
N ALA A 46 21.13 43.74 18.76
CA ALA A 46 22.08 44.85 18.56
C ALA A 46 22.73 44.77 17.15
N PRO A 47 23.26 45.89 16.61
CA PRO A 47 23.29 46.14 15.16
C PRO A 47 24.68 45.97 14.49
N ALA A 48 24.63 46.10 13.16
CA ALA A 48 25.61 46.76 12.28
C ALA A 48 26.32 45.89 11.22
N THR A 49 25.98 46.25 9.97
CA THR A 49 26.85 46.55 8.82
C THR A 49 27.45 45.45 7.93
N THR A 50 27.34 45.79 6.63
CA THR A 50 28.19 45.49 5.45
C THR A 50 27.98 44.19 4.65
N SER A 51 27.14 44.34 3.61
CA SER A 51 27.46 44.18 2.17
C SER A 51 28.12 42.88 1.67
N ALA A 52 27.40 42.14 0.81
CA ALA A 52 27.87 41.76 -0.54
C ALA A 52 26.80 41.04 -1.37
N ALA A 53 26.49 41.66 -2.52
CA ALA A 53 26.11 41.09 -3.82
C ALA A 53 25.20 39.83 -3.92
N ALA A 54 23.99 40.07 -4.42
CA ALA A 54 23.11 39.07 -5.01
C ALA A 54 23.56 38.65 -6.42
N PRO A 55 23.47 37.36 -6.80
CA PRO A 55 23.36 36.98 -8.19
C PRO A 55 21.89 36.89 -8.61
N THR A 56 21.59 37.57 -9.71
CA THR A 56 20.35 37.59 -10.49
C THR A 56 19.84 36.19 -10.83
N ALA A 57 18.64 35.85 -10.35
CA ALA A 57 17.88 34.70 -10.82
C ALA A 57 17.36 34.97 -12.24
N ALA A 58 17.86 34.22 -13.21
CA ALA A 58 17.31 34.20 -14.56
C ALA A 58 15.92 33.55 -14.51
N SER A 59 14.89 34.32 -14.88
CA SER A 59 13.53 33.83 -15.05
C SER A 59 13.48 32.84 -16.23
N ALA A 60 13.28 31.57 -15.93
CA ALA A 60 12.87 30.60 -16.94
C ALA A 60 11.45 30.96 -17.43
N PRO A 61 11.17 30.88 -18.75
CA PRO A 61 9.85 31.17 -19.26
C PRO A 61 8.84 30.16 -18.70
N ALA A 62 7.73 30.68 -18.16
CA ALA A 62 6.59 29.89 -17.74
C ALA A 62 6.08 29.10 -18.95
N ALA A 63 6.08 27.77 -18.84
CA ALA A 63 5.42 26.91 -19.80
C ALA A 63 3.93 27.27 -19.83
N GLU A 64 3.50 27.77 -20.98
CA GLU A 64 2.13 28.14 -21.28
C GLU A 64 1.25 26.90 -21.08
N SER A 65 0.44 26.92 -20.03
CA SER A 65 -0.48 25.84 -19.70
C SER A 65 -1.54 25.81 -20.80
N ALA A 66 -1.44 24.83 -21.70
CA ALA A 66 -2.46 24.60 -22.73
C ALA A 66 -3.85 24.52 -22.07
N PRO A 67 -4.90 25.12 -22.69
CA PRO A 67 -6.23 25.12 -22.13
C PRO A 67 -6.67 23.67 -21.91
N SER A 68 -7.01 23.35 -20.67
CA SER A 68 -7.57 22.07 -20.27
C SER A 68 -8.88 21.88 -21.04
N ALA A 69 -8.82 21.18 -22.17
CA ALA A 69 -10.01 20.72 -22.85
C ALA A 69 -10.85 19.94 -21.81
N GLY A 70 -12.15 20.22 -21.75
CA GLY A 70 -13.05 19.55 -20.83
C GLY A 70 -13.01 18.02 -20.96
N PRO A 71 -13.67 17.28 -20.06
CA PRO A 71 -13.67 15.82 -20.10
C PRO A 71 -14.26 15.32 -21.42
N VAL A 72 -13.41 14.83 -22.32
CA VAL A 72 -13.78 14.28 -23.62
C VAL A 72 -13.26 12.85 -23.70
N VAL A 73 -14.14 11.90 -24.04
CA VAL A 73 -13.70 10.55 -24.43
C VAL A 73 -12.90 10.69 -25.70
N GLY A 74 -11.63 10.30 -25.65
CA GLY A 74 -10.80 10.43 -26.83
C GLY A 74 -9.32 10.22 -26.56
N TRP A 75 -8.58 10.27 -27.65
CA TRP A 75 -7.14 10.23 -27.64
C TRP A 75 -6.59 11.61 -27.25
N VAL A 76 -5.72 11.62 -26.25
CA VAL A 76 -5.03 12.83 -25.79
C VAL A 76 -3.53 12.62 -25.84
N CYS A 77 -2.77 13.70 -26.02
CA CYS A 77 -1.32 13.63 -25.99
C CYS A 77 -0.81 13.34 -24.58
N SER A 78 0.34 12.66 -24.50
CA SER A 78 1.06 12.46 -23.25
C SER A 78 1.29 13.79 -22.51
N GLY A 79 1.14 13.79 -21.19
CA GLY A 79 1.22 14.99 -20.34
C GLY A 79 -0.09 15.77 -20.16
N THR A 80 -1.16 15.41 -20.89
CA THR A 80 -2.49 16.00 -20.66
C THR A 80 -3.02 15.57 -19.28
N PRO A 81 -3.49 16.49 -18.42
CA PRO A 81 -4.10 16.14 -17.14
C PRO A 81 -5.28 15.17 -17.31
N ILE A 82 -5.41 14.24 -16.36
CA ILE A 82 -6.50 13.26 -16.34
C ILE A 82 -7.56 13.77 -15.36
N PRO A 83 -8.80 14.03 -15.78
CA PRO A 83 -9.83 14.50 -14.88
C PRO A 83 -10.16 13.47 -13.77
N PRO A 84 -10.67 13.89 -12.60
CA PRO A 84 -11.16 12.96 -11.59
C PRO A 84 -12.23 12.01 -12.15
N GLY A 85 -12.11 10.72 -11.87
CA GLY A 85 -13.03 9.70 -12.37
C GLY A 85 -12.77 9.25 -13.81
N TRP A 86 -11.63 9.61 -14.39
CA TRP A 86 -11.18 9.16 -15.71
C TRP A 86 -9.93 8.29 -15.61
N VAL A 87 -9.74 7.43 -16.60
CA VAL A 87 -8.63 6.48 -16.68
C VAL A 87 -8.09 6.35 -18.09
N LEU A 88 -6.86 5.85 -18.19
CA LEU A 88 -6.18 5.53 -19.45
C LEU A 88 -6.36 4.05 -19.74
N VAL A 89 -6.87 3.70 -20.93
CA VAL A 89 -7.19 2.31 -21.29
C VAL A 89 -6.47 1.79 -22.52
N ALA A 90 -5.83 2.68 -23.27
CA ALA A 90 -4.99 2.32 -24.40
C ALA A 90 -3.90 3.38 -24.61
N HIS A 91 -2.82 2.95 -25.25
CA HIS A 91 -1.72 3.77 -25.71
C HIS A 91 -1.49 3.49 -27.19
N MET A 92 -1.06 4.48 -27.96
CA MET A 92 -0.52 4.28 -29.31
C MET A 92 0.42 5.40 -29.71
N ALA A 93 1.16 5.21 -30.80
CA ALA A 93 1.91 6.29 -31.43
C ALA A 93 0.99 7.44 -31.86
N GLY A 94 1.44 8.68 -31.66
CA GLY A 94 0.68 9.89 -31.93
C GLY A 94 1.40 11.13 -31.42
N CYS A 95 0.78 12.30 -31.58
CA CYS A 95 1.28 13.57 -31.03
C CYS A 95 2.76 13.83 -31.36
N ASN A 96 3.11 13.78 -32.66
CA ASN A 96 4.48 13.96 -33.16
C ASN A 96 5.52 13.01 -32.51
N GLY A 97 5.11 11.78 -32.17
CA GLY A 97 5.97 10.76 -31.58
C GLY A 97 6.00 10.78 -30.05
N ALA A 98 5.32 11.71 -29.38
CA ALA A 98 5.20 11.74 -27.93
C ALA A 98 4.28 10.66 -27.35
N GLY A 99 3.50 9.99 -28.22
CA GLY A 99 2.49 9.02 -27.82
C GLY A 99 1.16 9.69 -27.44
N GLN A 100 0.09 8.92 -27.56
CA GLN A 100 -1.26 9.34 -27.19
C GLN A 100 -1.97 8.26 -26.39
N TRP A 101 -2.81 8.70 -25.46
CA TRP A 101 -3.54 7.86 -24.52
C TRP A 101 -5.03 7.98 -24.74
N LEU A 102 -5.75 6.86 -24.70
CA LEU A 102 -7.20 6.86 -24.74
C LEU A 102 -7.74 7.10 -23.32
N GLN A 103 -8.29 8.29 -23.09
CA GLN A 103 -8.98 8.65 -21.86
C GLN A 103 -10.47 8.27 -21.94
N VAL A 104 -10.96 7.59 -20.91
CA VAL A 104 -12.39 7.23 -20.76
C VAL A 104 -12.84 7.43 -19.30
N PRO A 105 -14.15 7.68 -19.04
CA PRO A 105 -14.70 7.61 -17.70
C PRO A 105 -14.48 6.23 -17.10
N VAL A 106 -14.18 6.20 -15.81
CA VAL A 106 -14.03 4.95 -15.07
C VAL A 106 -15.36 4.17 -15.06
N LYS A 107 -15.27 2.85 -15.19
CA LYS A 107 -16.38 1.92 -14.96
C LYS A 107 -15.86 0.68 -14.26
N ASP A 108 -16.76 -0.06 -13.61
CA ASP A 108 -16.41 -1.33 -12.99
C ASP A 108 -15.94 -2.36 -14.04
N GLY A 109 -14.92 -3.12 -13.67
CA GLY A 109 -14.35 -4.18 -14.51
C GLY A 109 -13.64 -3.69 -15.77
N ILE A 110 -12.70 -2.77 -15.63
CA ILE A 110 -11.96 -2.15 -16.74
C ILE A 110 -10.46 -2.46 -16.67
N TRP A 111 -9.85 -2.77 -17.82
CA TRP A 111 -8.39 -2.79 -17.94
C TRP A 111 -7.87 -1.38 -18.17
N THR A 112 -6.89 -0.97 -17.38
CA THR A 112 -6.26 0.34 -17.44
C THR A 112 -4.76 0.20 -17.63
N CYS A 113 -4.13 1.15 -18.31
CA CYS A 113 -2.69 1.19 -18.43
C CYS A 113 -2.04 1.46 -17.08
N ALA A 114 -0.82 0.98 -16.85
CA ALA A 114 -0.13 1.13 -15.56
C ALA A 114 0.11 2.59 -15.13
N THR A 115 0.13 3.53 -16.08
CA THR A 115 0.24 4.97 -15.83
C THR A 115 -1.09 5.65 -15.50
N SER A 116 -2.20 4.93 -15.62
CA SER A 116 -3.53 5.46 -15.28
C SER A 116 -3.64 5.70 -13.77
N PRO A 117 -4.28 6.81 -13.34
CA PRO A 117 -4.66 6.96 -11.94
C PRO A 117 -5.66 5.86 -11.57
N ILE A 118 -5.68 5.53 -10.28
CA ILE A 118 -6.68 4.63 -9.67
C ILE A 118 -7.71 5.51 -8.98
N PRO A 119 -8.95 5.61 -9.49
CA PRO A 119 -9.98 6.41 -8.85
C PRO A 119 -10.30 5.91 -7.43
N PRO A 120 -10.66 6.80 -6.49
CA PRO A 120 -11.06 6.40 -5.15
C PRO A 120 -12.16 5.33 -5.15
N GLY A 121 -12.02 4.34 -4.28
CA GLY A 121 -12.99 3.25 -4.15
C GLY A 121 -12.82 2.10 -5.14
N TYR A 122 -11.83 2.16 -6.04
CA TYR A 122 -11.46 1.04 -6.91
C TYR A 122 -10.26 0.27 -6.34
N VAL A 123 -10.15 -0.99 -6.73
CA VAL A 123 -9.05 -1.90 -6.42
C VAL A 123 -8.48 -2.51 -7.69
N LEU A 124 -7.24 -2.96 -7.62
CA LEU A 124 -6.58 -3.71 -8.68
C LEU A 124 -6.69 -5.21 -8.37
N SER A 125 -7.32 -5.99 -9.24
CA SER A 125 -7.50 -7.44 -9.03
C SER A 125 -6.90 -8.30 -10.15
N GLY A 126 -6.16 -7.68 -11.07
CA GLY A 126 -5.46 -8.38 -12.14
C GLY A 126 -4.36 -7.51 -12.72
N HIS A 127 -3.39 -8.15 -13.36
CA HIS A 127 -2.25 -7.52 -13.99
C HIS A 127 -1.89 -8.29 -15.26
N THR A 128 -1.38 -7.58 -16.26
CA THR A 128 -0.72 -8.18 -17.43
C THR A 128 0.36 -7.25 -17.95
N ARG A 129 1.48 -7.82 -18.40
CA ARG A 129 2.61 -7.06 -18.96
C ARG A 129 2.42 -6.61 -20.40
N ASN A 130 1.38 -7.13 -21.08
CA ASN A 130 1.16 -6.95 -22.51
C ASN A 130 -0.15 -6.20 -22.82
N GLY A 131 -0.59 -5.33 -21.91
CA GLY A 131 -1.72 -4.43 -22.18
C GLY A 131 -1.26 -3.13 -22.85
N CYS A 132 -2.19 -2.20 -23.10
CA CYS A 132 -1.90 -0.85 -23.64
C CYS A 132 -0.70 -0.73 -24.60
N ASP A 133 -0.72 -1.47 -25.71
CA ASP A 133 0.35 -1.46 -26.73
C ASP A 133 1.72 -1.95 -26.20
N GLY A 134 1.71 -3.05 -25.44
CA GLY A 134 2.92 -3.72 -24.94
C GLY A 134 3.44 -3.22 -23.58
N MET A 135 2.61 -2.48 -22.84
CA MET A 135 2.89 -1.99 -21.50
C MET A 135 2.14 -2.78 -20.41
N ASP A 136 2.56 -2.60 -19.17
CA ASP A 136 1.82 -3.11 -18.02
C ASP A 136 0.40 -2.51 -17.98
N SER A 137 -0.56 -3.34 -17.61
CA SER A 137 -1.96 -2.96 -17.43
C SER A 137 -2.58 -3.66 -16.24
N TRP A 138 -3.52 -2.99 -15.59
CA TRP A 138 -4.20 -3.44 -14.40
C TRP A 138 -5.69 -3.62 -14.65
N TYR A 139 -6.24 -4.70 -14.13
CA TYR A 139 -7.67 -4.89 -14.08
C TYR A 139 -8.21 -4.20 -12.83
N MET A 140 -9.01 -3.17 -13.06
CA MET A 140 -9.54 -2.31 -12.03
C MET A 140 -11.04 -2.54 -11.88
N ARG A 141 -11.49 -2.63 -10.63
CA ARG A 141 -12.90 -2.92 -10.30
C ARG A 141 -13.30 -2.36 -8.94
N LEU A 142 -14.59 -2.32 -8.68
CA LEU A 142 -15.12 -2.05 -7.36
C LEU A 142 -14.83 -3.24 -6.42
N PRO A 143 -14.56 -2.98 -5.14
CA PRO A 143 -14.27 -4.02 -4.18
C PRO A 143 -15.51 -4.87 -3.90
N ILE A 144 -15.32 -6.18 -3.85
CA ILE A 144 -16.33 -7.14 -3.43
C ILE A 144 -15.76 -7.99 -2.30
N ASP A 145 -16.64 -8.57 -1.48
CA ASP A 145 -16.21 -9.46 -0.40
C ASP A 145 -15.58 -10.73 -0.98
N GLY A 146 -14.42 -11.12 -0.46
CA GLY A 146 -13.70 -12.31 -0.91
C GLY A 146 -12.98 -12.14 -2.25
N LEU A 147 -12.43 -10.96 -2.51
CA LEU A 147 -11.67 -10.65 -3.73
C LEU A 147 -10.16 -10.77 -3.48
N TRP A 148 -9.43 -11.40 -4.41
CA TRP A 148 -7.97 -11.25 -4.47
C TRP A 148 -7.61 -9.94 -5.17
N THR A 149 -6.78 -9.14 -4.50
CA THR A 149 -6.25 -7.87 -5.02
C THR A 149 -4.74 -7.98 -5.20
N CYS A 150 -4.18 -7.22 -6.14
CA CYS A 150 -2.75 -7.19 -6.37
C CYS A 150 -2.05 -6.42 -5.23
N GLY A 151 -0.77 -6.72 -5.00
CA GLY A 151 0.03 -6.18 -3.88
C GLY A 151 0.07 -4.66 -3.80
N THR A 152 -0.04 -3.98 -4.94
CA THR A 152 -0.05 -2.52 -5.08
C THR A 152 -1.45 -1.92 -5.05
N SER A 153 -2.50 -2.74 -4.91
CA SER A 153 -3.87 -2.26 -4.87
C SER A 153 -4.10 -1.37 -3.65
N PRO A 154 -4.77 -0.22 -3.82
CA PRO A 154 -5.33 0.51 -2.69
C PRO A 154 -6.25 -0.38 -1.86
N GLN A 155 -6.33 -0.09 -0.56
CA GLN A 155 -7.19 -0.81 0.36
C GLN A 155 -8.44 0.04 0.69
N PRO A 156 -9.64 -0.37 0.27
CA PRO A 156 -10.86 0.39 0.52
C PRO A 156 -11.27 0.38 2.00
N PRO A 157 -11.92 1.46 2.48
CA PRO A 157 -12.58 1.45 3.79
C PRO A 157 -13.60 0.31 3.90
N GLY A 158 -13.71 -0.29 5.09
CA GLY A 158 -14.63 -1.41 5.37
C GLY A 158 -14.10 -2.79 4.97
N TYR A 159 -12.92 -2.86 4.36
CA TYR A 159 -12.28 -4.11 3.96
C TYR A 159 -10.96 -4.34 4.70
N VAL A 160 -10.66 -5.61 4.94
CA VAL A 160 -9.45 -6.08 5.61
C VAL A 160 -8.79 -7.17 4.79
N LEU A 161 -7.48 -7.31 4.96
CA LEU A 161 -6.70 -8.37 4.32
C LEU A 161 -6.67 -9.59 5.22
N THR A 162 -6.99 -10.78 4.71
CA THR A 162 -7.09 -12.00 5.52
C THR A 162 -6.22 -13.15 5.02
N GLN A 163 -5.71 -13.04 3.79
CA GLN A 163 -4.66 -13.93 3.28
C GLN A 163 -3.68 -13.15 2.40
N HIS A 164 -2.50 -13.72 2.22
CA HIS A 164 -1.42 -13.19 1.41
C HIS A 164 -0.83 -14.28 0.53
N TYR A 165 -0.59 -14.00 -0.74
CA TYR A 165 0.19 -14.84 -1.63
C TYR A 165 1.47 -14.11 -1.99
N PRO A 166 2.59 -14.45 -1.33
CA PRO A 166 3.88 -13.80 -1.57
C PRO A 166 4.56 -14.30 -2.84
N ASN A 167 5.66 -13.64 -3.20
CA ASN A 167 6.59 -14.03 -4.25
C ASN A 167 5.95 -14.14 -5.63
N GLY A 168 5.02 -13.23 -5.94
CA GLY A 168 4.44 -13.18 -7.28
C GLY A 168 3.41 -14.26 -7.58
N MET A 169 2.95 -15.06 -6.62
CA MET A 169 1.96 -16.11 -6.90
C MET A 169 0.56 -15.58 -7.26
N GLY A 170 0.35 -14.26 -7.22
CA GLY A 170 -0.88 -13.57 -7.55
C GLY A 170 -0.91 -12.98 -8.95
N CYS A 171 -1.40 -11.74 -9.07
CA CYS A 171 -1.65 -11.00 -10.30
C CYS A 171 -0.47 -11.01 -11.30
N ASP A 172 -0.34 -12.06 -12.11
CA ASP A 172 0.73 -12.25 -13.10
C ASP A 172 2.14 -11.94 -12.54
N ASN A 173 2.60 -12.77 -11.60
CA ASN A 173 3.91 -12.63 -10.96
C ASN A 173 4.05 -11.45 -9.98
N ILE A 174 2.93 -10.97 -9.43
CA ILE A 174 2.85 -9.94 -8.38
C ILE A 174 2.18 -10.52 -7.14
N ASP A 175 2.63 -10.09 -5.95
CA ASP A 175 2.01 -10.48 -4.69
C ASP A 175 0.50 -10.19 -4.72
N ALA A 176 -0.30 -10.97 -4.00
CA ALA A 176 -1.73 -10.73 -3.91
C ALA A 176 -2.25 -10.88 -2.49
N TRP A 177 -3.30 -10.13 -2.20
CA TRP A 177 -3.96 -10.10 -0.90
C TRP A 177 -5.42 -10.47 -1.05
N TYR A 178 -5.87 -11.39 -0.21
CA TYR A 178 -7.27 -11.73 -0.13
C TYR A 178 -7.97 -10.73 0.78
N MET A 179 -8.96 -10.05 0.23
CA MET A 179 -9.65 -8.96 0.87
C MET A 179 -11.09 -9.38 1.20
N GLN A 180 -11.52 -9.07 2.42
CA GLN A 180 -12.87 -9.36 2.90
C GLN A 180 -13.46 -8.15 3.61
N LYS A 181 -14.79 -8.06 3.67
CA LYS A 181 -15.44 -7.08 4.53
C LYS A 181 -15.13 -7.39 5.99
N VAL A 182 -14.83 -6.35 6.75
CA VAL A 182 -14.60 -6.49 8.19
C VAL A 182 -15.86 -6.98 8.89
N LYS A 183 -15.68 -7.88 9.84
CA LYS A 183 -16.74 -8.44 10.70
C LYS A 183 -16.15 -8.84 12.04
N ASP A 184 -17.02 -8.98 13.05
CA ASP A 184 -16.61 -9.39 14.39
C ASP A 184 -15.98 -10.80 14.36
N GLY A 185 -14.81 -10.95 14.97
CA GLY A 185 -14.10 -12.24 15.08
C GLY A 185 -13.37 -12.68 13.81
N ILE A 186 -12.80 -11.74 13.04
CA ILE A 186 -12.03 -12.04 11.82
C ILE A 186 -10.52 -11.99 12.07
N TRP A 187 -9.77 -12.87 11.42
CA TRP A 187 -8.32 -12.79 11.37
C TRP A 187 -7.87 -11.88 10.23
N THR A 188 -7.11 -10.85 10.56
CA THR A 188 -6.57 -9.88 9.59
C THR A 188 -5.06 -10.01 9.52
N CYS A 189 -4.50 -10.05 8.33
CA CYS A 189 -3.07 -10.09 8.12
C CYS A 189 -2.39 -8.83 8.66
N ALA A 190 -1.14 -8.96 9.09
CA ALA A 190 -0.29 -7.80 9.34
C ALA A 190 -0.23 -6.91 8.08
N GLY A 191 -0.37 -5.60 8.26
CA GLY A 191 -0.49 -4.64 7.15
C GLY A 191 -1.93 -4.39 6.66
N SER A 192 -2.92 -5.14 7.14
CA SER A 192 -4.33 -4.80 6.91
C SER A 192 -4.68 -3.43 7.51
N PRO A 193 -5.48 -2.59 6.84
CA PRO A 193 -5.93 -1.33 7.40
C PRO A 193 -6.80 -1.54 8.64
N PHE A 194 -6.62 -0.67 9.64
CA PHE A 194 -7.50 -0.62 10.82
C PHE A 194 -8.87 -0.06 10.45
N GLN A 195 -9.91 -0.68 10.99
CA GLN A 195 -11.30 -0.32 10.70
C GLN A 195 -11.92 0.42 11.88
N PRO A 196 -12.66 1.52 11.65
CA PRO A 196 -13.36 2.22 12.73
C PRO A 196 -14.26 1.29 13.53
N GLY A 197 -14.19 1.37 14.86
CA GLY A 197 -15.00 0.56 15.78
C GLY A 197 -14.48 -0.85 16.05
N TYR A 198 -13.40 -1.28 15.39
CA TYR A 198 -12.78 -2.58 15.61
C TYR A 198 -11.44 -2.46 16.35
N VAL A 199 -11.09 -3.54 17.05
CA VAL A 199 -9.80 -3.68 17.73
C VAL A 199 -9.23 -5.08 17.54
N ASN A 200 -7.91 -5.15 17.48
CA ASN A 200 -7.15 -6.38 17.54
C ASN A 200 -6.95 -6.78 18.99
N ILE A 201 -7.33 -8.00 19.34
CA ILE A 201 -7.29 -8.51 20.73
C ILE A 201 -6.33 -9.71 20.88
N TYR A 202 -5.77 -10.19 19.77
CA TYR A 202 -4.78 -11.25 19.79
C TYR A 202 -3.86 -11.14 18.57
N HIS A 203 -2.65 -11.68 18.68
CA HIS A 203 -1.65 -11.72 17.60
C HIS A 203 -1.11 -13.14 17.43
N SER A 204 -0.95 -13.58 16.18
CA SER A 204 -0.25 -14.81 15.82
C SER A 204 0.77 -14.51 14.73
N ASP A 205 2.02 -14.92 14.91
CA ASP A 205 3.12 -14.76 13.94
C ASP A 205 3.09 -15.80 12.79
N THR A 206 2.40 -16.91 12.97
CA THR A 206 2.37 -18.03 12.01
C THR A 206 1.24 -17.96 10.98
N MET A 207 0.34 -16.98 11.11
CA MET A 207 -0.84 -16.86 10.26
C MET A 207 -0.59 -16.03 8.99
N CYS A 208 -1.63 -15.97 8.14
CA CYS A 208 -1.63 -15.29 6.84
C CYS A 208 -0.60 -15.83 5.83
N ASN A 209 -0.87 -17.05 5.32
CA ASN A 209 -0.25 -17.70 4.14
C ASN A 209 1.17 -17.22 3.77
N GLY A 210 2.12 -17.36 4.70
CA GLY A 210 3.45 -16.78 4.56
C GLY A 210 4.11 -16.38 5.87
N GLY A 211 3.39 -16.48 7.00
CA GLY A 211 3.94 -16.23 8.33
C GLY A 211 4.31 -14.76 8.55
N ILE A 212 3.58 -13.84 7.90
CA ILE A 212 3.74 -12.39 8.10
C ILE A 212 3.07 -11.92 9.39
N GLY A 213 2.29 -12.80 10.03
CA GLY A 213 1.50 -12.52 11.20
C GLY A 213 0.06 -12.12 10.87
N ALA A 214 -0.82 -12.37 11.83
CA ALA A 214 -2.21 -11.97 11.78
C ALA A 214 -2.70 -11.51 13.16
N TRP A 215 -3.72 -10.69 13.13
CA TRP A 215 -4.39 -10.13 14.27
C TRP A 215 -5.82 -10.64 14.33
N TYR A 216 -6.28 -10.97 15.53
CA TYR A 216 -7.69 -11.31 15.72
C TYR A 216 -8.48 -10.03 16.01
N THR A 217 -9.29 -9.64 15.04
CA THR A 217 -10.03 -8.38 15.03
C THR A 217 -11.48 -8.61 15.45
N VAL A 218 -11.94 -7.83 16.43
CA VAL A 218 -13.31 -7.88 16.98
C VAL A 218 -13.89 -6.48 17.09
N LEU A 219 -15.21 -6.39 17.22
CA LEU A 219 -15.88 -5.14 17.53
C LEU A 219 -15.51 -4.69 18.94
N ALA A 220 -15.11 -3.43 19.10
CA ALA A 220 -14.67 -2.88 20.37
C ALA A 220 -15.79 -2.89 21.42
N LYS A 221 -15.49 -3.41 22.61
CA LYS A 221 -16.40 -3.44 23.76
C LYS A 221 -15.64 -3.06 25.05
N PRO A 222 -16.29 -2.42 26.03
CA PRO A 222 -15.66 -2.11 27.30
C PRO A 222 -15.18 -3.38 28.01
N GLY A 223 -14.03 -3.31 28.67
CA GLY A 223 -13.40 -4.44 29.36
C GLY A 223 -12.62 -5.39 28.45
N MET A 224 -12.62 -5.18 27.13
CA MET A 224 -11.74 -5.93 26.22
C MET A 224 -10.30 -5.45 26.31
N TRP A 225 -9.36 -6.38 26.15
CA TRP A 225 -7.96 -6.06 25.98
C TRP A 225 -7.65 -5.81 24.50
N MET A 226 -6.95 -4.72 24.23
CA MET A 226 -6.53 -4.30 22.90
C MET A 226 -5.02 -4.47 22.75
N CYS A 227 -4.56 -5.10 21.66
CA CYS A 227 -3.14 -5.18 21.32
C CYS A 227 -2.52 -3.78 21.09
N PRO A 228 -1.20 -3.62 21.19
CA PRO A 228 -0.53 -2.36 20.88
C PRO A 228 -0.58 -2.01 19.37
N TYR A 229 -0.11 -0.80 19.05
CA TYR A 229 0.11 -0.32 17.68
C TYR A 229 -1.15 -0.19 16.81
N GLN A 230 -2.28 0.05 17.44
CA GLN A 230 -3.54 0.34 16.76
C GLN A 230 -4.18 1.59 17.37
N PRO A 231 -4.98 2.34 16.59
CA PRO A 231 -5.74 3.46 17.12
C PRO A 231 -6.79 2.98 18.12
N VAL A 232 -6.99 3.76 19.19
CA VAL A 232 -8.12 3.54 20.10
C VAL A 232 -9.41 3.95 19.37
N PRO A 233 -10.44 3.09 19.33
CA PRO A 233 -11.72 3.45 18.73
C PRO A 233 -12.35 4.67 19.39
N ALA A 234 -13.10 5.46 18.62
CA ALA A 234 -13.82 6.61 19.15
C ALA A 234 -14.80 6.19 20.28
N GLY A 235 -14.84 6.98 21.36
CA GLY A 235 -15.65 6.71 22.55
C GLY A 235 -15.01 5.74 23.55
N PHE A 236 -13.72 5.45 23.39
CA PHE A 236 -12.93 4.65 24.31
C PHE A 236 -11.61 5.34 24.66
N HIS A 237 -11.09 5.00 25.83
CA HIS A 237 -9.70 5.21 26.21
C HIS A 237 -9.09 3.92 26.76
N THR A 238 -7.76 3.88 26.86
CA THR A 238 -7.00 2.75 27.39
C THR A 238 -6.61 2.98 28.85
N THR A 239 -6.63 1.92 29.67
CA THR A 239 -6.22 1.99 31.08
C THR A 239 -5.07 1.02 31.37
N TYR A 240 -5.32 -0.05 32.12
CA TYR A 240 -4.33 -1.03 32.55
C TYR A 240 -3.55 -1.61 31.37
N TYR A 241 -2.24 -1.78 31.56
CA TYR A 241 -1.35 -2.43 30.61
C TYR A 241 -0.94 -3.81 31.12
N ASN A 242 -0.95 -4.81 30.25
CA ASN A 242 -0.46 -6.15 30.51
C ASN A 242 0.56 -6.54 29.44
N LYS A 243 1.82 -6.72 29.85
CA LYS A 243 2.95 -7.07 28.95
C LYS A 243 2.83 -8.46 28.31
N ASP A 244 2.11 -9.38 28.93
CA ASP A 244 2.02 -10.78 28.48
C ASP A 244 0.87 -10.99 27.49
N TYR A 245 0.10 -9.95 27.19
CA TYR A 245 -1.02 -10.00 26.25
C TYR A 245 -0.55 -9.97 24.79
N CYS A 246 -1.44 -10.36 23.86
CA CYS A 246 -1.18 -10.43 22.42
C CYS A 246 0.16 -11.11 22.06
N SER A 247 0.39 -12.31 22.60
CA SER A 247 1.59 -13.10 22.36
C SER A 247 2.88 -12.38 22.80
N GLY A 248 2.81 -11.67 23.93
CA GLY A 248 3.96 -10.98 24.54
C GLY A 248 4.25 -9.59 23.96
N LEU A 249 3.43 -9.09 23.03
CA LEU A 249 3.52 -7.72 22.53
C LEU A 249 2.97 -6.70 23.53
N GLY A 250 2.20 -7.18 24.50
CA GLY A 250 1.48 -6.37 25.45
C GLY A 250 0.04 -6.10 25.01
N GLY A 251 -0.68 -5.36 25.83
CA GLY A 251 -2.03 -4.92 25.52
C GLY A 251 -2.58 -4.02 26.60
N SER A 252 -3.60 -3.24 26.26
CA SER A 252 -4.26 -2.30 27.17
C SER A 252 -5.76 -2.57 27.26
N MET A 253 -6.33 -2.44 28.45
CA MET A 253 -7.76 -2.61 28.64
C MET A 253 -8.54 -1.38 28.15
N LEU A 254 -9.55 -1.62 27.31
CA LEU A 254 -10.47 -0.60 26.81
C LEU A 254 -11.53 -0.27 27.85
N VAL A 255 -11.73 1.02 28.08
CA VAL A 255 -12.78 1.59 28.92
C VAL A 255 -13.54 2.60 28.08
N ARG A 256 -14.85 2.71 28.30
CA ARG A 256 -15.68 3.69 27.61
C ARG A 256 -15.49 5.06 28.24
N ASP A 257 -15.44 6.09 27.40
CA ASP A 257 -15.44 7.50 27.85
C ASP A 257 -16.77 7.89 28.51
#